data_AF-C4YLV2-F1
#
_entry.id   AF-C4YLV2-F1
#
_cell.length_a   1.000
_cell.length_b   1.000
_cell.length_c   1.000
_cell.angle_alpha   90.00
_cell.angle_beta   90.00
_cell.angle_gamma   90.00
#
_symmetry.space_group_name_H-M   'P 1'
#
loop_
_entity.id
_entity.type
_entity.pdbx_description
1 polymer ?
#
loop_
_entity_poly.entity_id
_entity_poly.type
_entity_poly.pdbx_seq_one_letter_code
_entity_poly.pdbx_strand_id
1 'polypeptide(L)'
;MTIPLSVDVTLPDGKKFTQPTGLFINNEFIKSKSGKTLESINPGTSEINGEVYAAESEDIDYAVECASKAFKSWKKITGVERGKYLYKLADLVEQQRDLLGAMEAWDSGKTKSTNAVFDVDECIAVIRYAASWADKITGKVIQNDPKKFAYTIHEHGGLCTNGPWE
;
A
#
# COMPACT_ATOMS: atom_id res chain seq x y z
N MET A 1 20.39 15.46 -11.53
CA MET A 1 19.45 15.50 -12.67
C MET A 1 18.11 15.01 -12.16
N THR A 2 17.00 15.65 -12.50
CA THR A 2 15.68 15.23 -11.99
C THR A 2 14.94 14.42 -13.05
N ILE A 3 14.64 13.16 -12.74
CA ILE A 3 13.80 12.31 -13.60
C ILE A 3 12.35 12.86 -13.64
N PRO A 4 11.59 12.65 -14.74
CA PRO A 4 10.18 13.02 -14.81
C PRO A 4 9.38 12.23 -13.76
N LEU A 5 8.24 12.76 -13.29
CA LEU A 5 7.38 12.12 -12.27
C LEU A 5 6.63 10.87 -12.77
N SER A 6 6.64 10.63 -14.07
CA SER A 6 6.01 9.49 -14.71
C SER A 6 6.77 9.11 -15.98
N VAL A 7 6.89 7.81 -16.24
CA VAL A 7 7.55 7.24 -17.42
C VAL A 7 6.66 6.16 -18.01
N ASP A 8 6.52 6.12 -19.33
CA ASP A 8 5.81 5.03 -20.00
C ASP A 8 6.71 3.79 -20.11
N VAL A 9 6.23 2.67 -19.60
CA VAL A 9 6.95 1.40 -19.54
C VAL A 9 6.21 0.37 -20.39
N THR A 10 6.97 -0.46 -21.12
CA THR A 10 6.45 -1.63 -21.84
C THR A 10 7.02 -2.88 -21.20
N LEU A 11 6.15 -3.75 -20.69
CA LEU A 11 6.52 -5.02 -20.07
C LEU A 11 6.90 -6.07 -21.13
N PRO A 12 7.65 -7.12 -20.75
CA PRO A 12 8.03 -8.20 -21.68
C PRO A 12 6.84 -8.91 -22.35
N ASP A 13 5.66 -8.90 -21.72
CA ASP A 13 4.42 -9.45 -22.27
C ASP A 13 3.68 -8.49 -23.22
N GLY A 14 4.28 -7.34 -23.54
CA GLY A 14 3.76 -6.32 -24.46
C GLY A 14 2.78 -5.33 -23.83
N LYS A 15 2.41 -5.50 -22.56
CA LYS A 15 1.57 -4.52 -21.85
C LYS A 15 2.29 -3.20 -21.66
N LYS A 16 1.52 -2.11 -21.71
CA LYS A 16 2.03 -0.76 -21.49
C LYS A 16 1.32 -0.12 -20.33
N PHE A 17 2.07 0.61 -19.52
CA PHE A 17 1.53 1.39 -18.43
C PHE A 17 2.42 2.60 -18.15
N THR A 18 1.86 3.59 -17.49
CA THR A 18 2.60 4.78 -17.07
C THR A 18 3.04 4.57 -15.63
N GLN A 19 4.33 4.34 -15.40
CA GLN A 19 4.95 4.16 -14.09
C GLN A 19 5.18 5.52 -13.44
N PRO A 20 4.57 5.80 -12.28
CA PRO A 20 4.96 6.94 -11.46
C PRO A 20 6.35 6.72 -10.86
N THR A 21 7.22 7.71 -10.92
CA THR A 21 8.59 7.64 -10.35
C THR A 21 8.72 8.42 -9.05
N GLY A 22 7.75 9.30 -8.76
CA GLY A 22 7.72 10.13 -7.57
C GLY A 22 7.33 9.36 -6.30
N LEU A 23 7.61 9.98 -5.16
CA LEU A 23 7.13 9.54 -3.86
C LEU A 23 5.62 9.81 -3.78
N PHE A 24 4.81 8.81 -3.45
CA PHE A 24 3.37 9.00 -3.25
C PHE A 24 3.07 9.48 -1.83
N ILE A 25 2.95 10.79 -1.64
CA ILE A 25 2.71 11.42 -0.34
C ILE A 25 1.52 12.38 -0.45
N ASN A 26 0.59 12.31 0.51
CA ASN A 26 -0.59 13.18 0.57
C ASN A 26 -1.46 13.14 -0.71
N ASN A 27 -1.67 11.94 -1.26
CA ASN A 27 -2.47 11.71 -2.47
C ASN A 27 -1.87 12.30 -3.78
N GLU A 28 -0.57 12.61 -3.79
CA GLU A 28 0.15 13.14 -4.94
C GLU A 28 1.50 12.44 -5.13
N PHE A 29 1.98 12.37 -6.37
CA PHE A 29 3.35 11.97 -6.68
C PHE A 29 4.26 13.19 -6.67
N ILE A 30 5.20 13.23 -5.73
CA ILE A 30 6.15 14.34 -5.55
C ILE A 30 7.58 13.89 -5.80
N LYS A 31 8.45 14.84 -6.17
CA LYS A 31 9.89 14.58 -6.25
C LYS A 31 10.47 14.47 -4.84
N SER A 32 11.51 13.66 -4.65
CA SER A 32 12.29 13.72 -3.41
C SER A 32 12.90 15.11 -3.25
N LYS A 33 12.87 15.64 -2.03
CA LYS A 33 13.54 16.90 -1.67
C LYS A 33 15.05 16.85 -1.95
N SER A 34 15.68 15.68 -1.76
CA SER A 34 17.10 15.49 -2.04
C SER A 34 17.41 15.41 -3.54
N GLY A 35 16.42 15.05 -4.36
CA GLY A 35 16.58 14.77 -5.78
C GLY A 35 17.34 13.47 -6.10
N LYS A 36 17.68 12.65 -5.10
CA LYS A 36 18.30 11.34 -5.32
C LYS A 36 17.32 10.36 -5.95
N THR A 37 17.87 9.41 -6.69
CA THR A 37 17.13 8.33 -7.35
C THR A 37 17.71 6.97 -6.98
N LEU A 38 16.90 5.93 -7.12
CA LEU A 38 17.28 4.53 -7.02
C LEU A 38 16.98 3.87 -8.37
N GLU A 39 17.91 3.05 -8.83
CA GLU A 39 17.75 2.20 -10.00
C GLU A 39 17.04 0.90 -9.60
N SER A 40 15.94 0.55 -10.27
CA SER A 40 15.38 -0.81 -10.21
C SER A 40 16.12 -1.66 -11.25
N ILE A 41 16.67 -2.78 -10.79
CA ILE A 41 17.45 -3.70 -11.61
C ILE A 41 16.65 -4.98 -11.79
N ASN A 42 16.53 -5.43 -13.04
CA ASN A 42 15.91 -6.70 -13.35
C ASN A 42 16.79 -7.87 -12.88
N PRO A 43 16.33 -8.75 -11.98
CA PRO A 43 17.12 -9.89 -11.54
C PRO A 43 17.33 -10.94 -12.65
N GLY A 44 16.44 -10.99 -13.64
CA GLY A 44 16.53 -11.93 -14.76
C GLY A 44 17.53 -11.53 -15.85
N THR A 45 17.78 -10.23 -16.05
CA THR A 45 18.67 -9.71 -17.10
C THR A 45 19.87 -8.93 -16.56
N SER A 46 19.87 -8.54 -15.29
CA SER A 46 20.81 -7.57 -14.68
C SER A 46 20.80 -6.18 -15.33
N GLU A 47 19.76 -5.85 -16.11
CA GLU A 47 19.60 -4.55 -16.74
C GLU A 47 18.73 -3.62 -15.88
N ILE A 48 18.91 -2.31 -16.04
CA ILE A 48 18.11 -1.31 -15.33
C ILE A 48 16.71 -1.24 -15.96
N ASN A 49 15.69 -1.54 -15.17
CA ASN A 49 14.27 -1.48 -15.55
C ASN A 49 13.71 -0.06 -15.48
N GLY A 50 14.25 0.78 -14.59
CA GLY A 50 13.82 2.16 -14.42
C GLY A 50 14.48 2.84 -13.22
N GLU A 51 14.23 4.14 -13.09
CA GLU A 51 14.68 4.94 -11.95
C GLU A 51 13.48 5.53 -11.20
N VAL A 52 13.53 5.52 -9.88
CA VAL A 52 12.51 6.12 -8.99
C VAL A 52 13.16 7.07 -7.99
N TYR A 53 12.42 8.05 -7.49
CA TYR A 53 12.95 8.96 -6.46
C TYR A 53 13.20 8.21 -5.15
N ALA A 54 14.37 8.45 -4.55
CA ALA A 54 14.75 7.89 -3.26
C ALA A 54 14.24 8.81 -2.14
N ALA A 55 13.42 8.29 -1.23
CA ALA A 55 13.00 9.08 -0.06
C ALA A 55 14.16 9.26 0.92
N GLU A 56 14.32 10.47 1.44
CA GLU A 56 15.27 10.81 2.50
C GLU A 56 14.53 11.31 3.76
N SER A 57 15.26 11.57 4.85
CA SER A 57 14.67 11.95 6.14
C SER A 57 13.63 13.07 6.05
N GLU A 58 13.88 14.09 5.24
CA GLU A 58 12.95 15.22 5.08
C GLU A 58 11.65 14.86 4.35
N ASP A 59 11.69 13.86 3.46
CA ASP A 59 10.52 13.33 2.77
C ASP A 59 9.70 12.45 3.73
N ILE A 60 10.39 11.67 4.58
CA ILE A 60 9.80 10.83 5.61
C ILE A 60 9.08 11.70 6.66
N ASP A 61 9.73 12.75 7.15
CA ASP A 61 9.13 13.68 8.12
C ASP A 61 7.85 14.32 7.56
N TYR A 62 7.87 14.70 6.27
CA TYR A 62 6.70 15.23 5.59
C TYR A 62 5.59 14.19 5.44
N ALA A 63 5.93 12.94 5.08
CA ALA A 63 4.97 11.84 5.00
C ALA A 63 4.30 11.56 6.36
N VAL A 64 5.08 11.57 7.45
CA VAL A 64 4.58 11.40 8.82
C VAL A 64 3.65 12.55 9.22
N GLU A 65 4.00 13.79 8.89
CA GLU A 65 3.14 14.95 9.17
C GLU A 65 1.79 14.83 8.45
N CYS A 66 1.81 14.50 7.16
CA CYS A 66 0.61 14.29 6.35
C CYS A 66 -0.25 13.14 6.89
N ALA A 67 0.38 12.00 7.22
CA ALA A 67 -0.33 10.84 7.75
C ALA A 67 -0.94 11.12 9.13
N SER A 68 -0.24 11.88 9.99
CA SER A 68 -0.76 12.32 11.29
C SER A 68 -1.98 13.23 11.15
N LYS A 69 -1.98 14.14 10.16
CA LYS A 69 -3.15 14.96 9.83
C LYS A 69 -4.32 14.11 9.34
N ALA A 70 -4.07 13.19 8.41
CA ALA A 70 -5.08 12.28 7.86
C ALA A 70 -5.67 11.34 8.92
N PHE A 71 -4.87 10.88 9.88
CA PHE A 71 -5.33 10.01 10.96
C PHE A 71 -6.44 10.66 11.82
N LYS A 72 -6.42 11.98 12.00
CA LYS A 72 -7.44 12.72 12.78
C LYS A 72 -8.84 12.62 12.18
N SER A 73 -8.96 12.58 10.84
CA SER A 73 -10.22 12.37 10.15
C SER A 73 -10.52 10.87 10.02
N TRP A 74 -9.52 10.06 9.67
CA TRP A 74 -9.68 8.61 9.50
C TRP A 74 -10.20 7.89 10.74
N LYS A 75 -9.73 8.26 11.94
CA LYS A 75 -10.19 7.66 13.19
C LYS A 75 -11.69 7.89 13.48
N LYS A 76 -12.29 8.93 12.88
CA LYS A 76 -13.72 9.26 13.05
C LYS A 76 -14.63 8.48 12.09
N ILE A 77 -14.06 7.87 11.06
CA ILE A 77 -14.80 7.08 10.07
C ILE A 77 -15.28 5.79 10.74
N THR A 78 -16.50 5.36 10.44
CA THR A 78 -17.07 4.14 11.03
C THR A 78 -16.38 2.87 10.51
N GLY A 79 -16.49 1.77 11.25
CA GLY A 79 -15.99 0.47 10.78
C GLY A 79 -16.61 0.05 9.44
N VAL A 80 -17.91 0.32 9.26
CA VAL A 80 -18.66 0.05 8.03
C VAL A 80 -18.09 0.83 6.83
N GLU A 81 -17.85 2.13 7.00
CA GLU A 81 -17.28 2.96 5.94
C GLU A 81 -15.84 2.55 5.59
N ARG A 82 -15.02 2.23 6.60
CA ARG A 82 -13.67 1.68 6.35
C ARG A 82 -13.73 0.39 5.53
N GLY A 83 -14.65 -0.51 5.86
CA GLY A 83 -14.90 -1.73 5.10
C GLY A 83 -15.24 -1.44 3.64
N LYS A 84 -16.13 -0.46 3.37
CA LYS A 84 -16.46 -0.04 2.00
C LYS A 84 -15.25 0.44 1.20
N TYR A 85 -14.37 1.24 1.82
CA TYR A 85 -13.16 1.70 1.15
C TYR A 85 -12.19 0.55 0.84
N LEU A 86 -12.01 -0.39 1.76
CA LEU A 86 -11.16 -1.55 1.55
C LEU A 86 -11.72 -2.51 0.49
N TYR A 87 -13.04 -2.73 0.46
CA TYR A 87 -13.65 -3.51 -0.63
C TYR A 87 -13.44 -2.85 -1.99
N LYS A 88 -13.65 -1.52 -2.08
CA LYS A 88 -13.38 -0.78 -3.31
C LYS A 88 -11.92 -0.90 -3.75
N LEU A 89 -10.98 -0.86 -2.80
CA LEU A 89 -9.57 -1.08 -3.09
C LEU A 89 -9.32 -2.47 -3.67
N ALA A 90 -9.88 -3.52 -3.04
CA ALA A 90 -9.76 -4.88 -3.54
C ALA A 90 -10.33 -5.03 -4.97
N ASP A 91 -11.49 -4.44 -5.25
CA ASP A 91 -12.10 -4.47 -6.59
C ASP A 91 -11.21 -3.78 -7.64
N LEU A 92 -10.55 -2.66 -7.28
CA LEU A 92 -9.63 -1.96 -8.17
C LEU A 92 -8.34 -2.75 -8.43
N VAL A 93 -7.81 -3.42 -7.40
CA VAL A 93 -6.62 -4.29 -7.54
C VAL A 93 -6.96 -5.50 -8.40
N GLU A 94 -8.12 -6.11 -8.21
CA GLU A 94 -8.59 -7.25 -9.00
C GLU A 94 -8.78 -6.89 -10.48
N GLN A 95 -9.32 -5.71 -10.78
CA GLN A 95 -9.41 -5.20 -12.16
C GLN A 95 -8.05 -5.08 -12.85
N GLN A 96 -6.99 -4.80 -12.09
CA GLN A 96 -5.62 -4.64 -12.59
C GLN A 96 -4.76 -5.88 -12.36
N ARG A 97 -5.34 -7.00 -11.92
CA ARG A 97 -4.62 -8.20 -11.47
C ARG A 97 -3.56 -8.71 -12.45
N ASP A 98 -3.91 -8.82 -13.73
CA ASP A 98 -2.97 -9.35 -14.74
C ASP A 98 -1.83 -8.36 -15.04
N LEU A 99 -2.09 -7.05 -14.95
CA LEU A 99 -1.04 -6.03 -15.09
C LEU A 99 -0.12 -6.04 -13.87
N LEU A 100 -0.67 -6.04 -12.67
CA LEU A 100 0.09 -6.09 -11.42
C LEU A 100 0.95 -7.37 -11.34
N GLY A 101 0.40 -8.51 -11.72
CA GLY A 101 1.17 -9.76 -11.78
C GLY A 101 2.28 -9.74 -12.84
N ALA A 102 2.10 -8.99 -13.94
CA ALA A 102 3.16 -8.80 -14.93
C ALA A 102 4.27 -7.87 -14.42
N MET A 103 3.91 -6.80 -13.69
CA MET A 103 4.86 -5.90 -13.04
C MET A 103 5.67 -6.64 -11.97
N GLU A 104 5.00 -7.38 -11.10
CA GLU A 104 5.64 -8.18 -10.04
C GLU A 104 6.61 -9.21 -10.62
N ALA A 105 6.22 -9.93 -11.68
CA ALA A 105 7.11 -10.88 -12.35
C ALA A 105 8.35 -10.20 -12.96
N TRP A 106 8.19 -8.98 -13.48
CA TRP A 106 9.27 -8.24 -14.13
C TRP A 106 10.27 -7.66 -13.13
N ASP A 107 9.80 -7.22 -11.96
CA ASP A 107 10.64 -6.64 -10.91
C ASP A 107 11.30 -7.73 -10.03
N SER A 108 10.54 -8.77 -9.63
CA SER A 108 11.06 -9.85 -8.78
C SER A 108 11.74 -10.99 -9.55
N GLY A 109 11.54 -11.09 -10.87
CA GLY A 109 12.01 -12.21 -11.69
C GLY A 109 11.22 -13.52 -11.51
N LYS A 110 10.14 -13.51 -10.72
CA LYS A 110 9.28 -14.68 -10.51
C LYS A 110 8.53 -15.07 -11.78
N THR A 111 8.25 -16.36 -11.95
CA THR A 111 7.37 -16.83 -13.03
C THR A 111 5.97 -16.24 -12.88
N LYS A 112 5.52 -15.49 -13.90
CA LYS A 112 4.23 -14.79 -13.88
C LYS A 112 3.04 -15.70 -13.56
N SER A 113 2.90 -16.80 -14.31
CA SER A 113 1.69 -17.64 -14.26
C SER A 113 1.55 -18.47 -12.98
N THR A 114 2.65 -18.79 -12.32
CA THR A 114 2.66 -19.71 -11.17
C THR A 114 2.99 -19.05 -9.84
N ASN A 115 3.50 -17.81 -9.84
CA ASN A 115 3.98 -17.16 -8.61
C ASN A 115 3.48 -15.71 -8.50
N ALA A 116 3.92 -14.80 -9.38
CA ALA A 116 3.61 -13.37 -9.26
C ALA A 116 2.09 -13.06 -9.27
N VAL A 117 1.32 -13.77 -10.09
CA VAL A 117 -0.14 -13.63 -10.13
C VAL A 117 -0.81 -14.15 -8.85
N PHE A 118 -0.24 -15.17 -8.23
CA PHE A 118 -0.73 -15.73 -6.97
C PHE A 118 -0.49 -14.76 -5.80
N ASP A 119 0.67 -14.10 -5.76
CA ASP A 119 0.95 -13.06 -4.76
C ASP A 119 -0.09 -11.92 -4.80
N VAL A 120 -0.52 -11.53 -6.02
CA VAL A 120 -1.58 -10.53 -6.20
C VAL A 120 -2.93 -11.05 -5.70
N ASP A 121 -3.25 -12.32 -5.92
CA ASP A 121 -4.48 -12.94 -5.39
C ASP A 121 -4.49 -12.97 -3.87
N GLU A 122 -3.38 -13.31 -3.24
CA GLU A 122 -3.24 -13.29 -1.79
C GLU A 122 -3.43 -11.88 -1.24
N CYS A 123 -2.84 -10.87 -1.89
CA CYS A 123 -3.03 -9.47 -1.54
C CYS A 123 -4.52 -9.07 -1.59
N ILE A 124 -5.23 -9.43 -2.67
CA ILE A 124 -6.68 -9.18 -2.81
C ILE A 124 -7.45 -9.87 -1.68
N ALA A 125 -7.14 -11.13 -1.39
CA ALA A 125 -7.81 -11.90 -0.34
C ALA A 125 -7.60 -11.28 1.05
N VAL A 126 -6.38 -10.83 1.37
CA VAL A 126 -6.07 -10.16 2.64
C VAL A 126 -6.80 -8.83 2.76
N ILE A 127 -6.85 -8.02 1.70
CA ILE A 127 -7.60 -6.75 1.71
C ILE A 127 -9.09 -7.02 1.95
N ARG A 128 -9.69 -8.01 1.26
CA ARG A 128 -11.10 -8.38 1.45
C ARG A 128 -11.37 -8.94 2.84
N TYR A 129 -10.46 -9.72 3.40
CA TYR A 129 -10.54 -10.22 4.77
C TYR A 129 -10.54 -9.06 5.77
N ALA A 130 -9.60 -8.12 5.64
CA ALA A 130 -9.53 -6.93 6.49
C ALA A 130 -10.78 -6.04 6.34
N ALA A 131 -11.30 -5.87 5.11
CA ALA A 131 -12.55 -5.16 4.84
C ALA A 131 -13.73 -5.80 5.60
N SER A 132 -13.80 -7.13 5.56
CA SER A 132 -14.82 -7.92 6.26
C SER A 132 -14.68 -7.81 7.77
N TRP A 133 -13.49 -7.56 8.31
CA TRP A 133 -13.28 -7.43 9.76
C TRP A 133 -13.51 -6.01 10.29
N ALA A 134 -13.58 -5.01 9.41
CA ALA A 134 -13.55 -3.59 9.78
C ALA A 134 -14.67 -3.14 10.74
N ASP A 135 -15.83 -3.81 10.73
CA ASP A 135 -16.98 -3.57 11.61
C ASP A 135 -17.18 -4.62 12.70
N LYS A 136 -16.28 -5.60 12.80
CA LYS A 136 -16.37 -6.76 13.73
C LYS A 136 -15.44 -6.63 14.94
N ILE A 137 -14.79 -5.48 15.07
CA ILE A 137 -13.94 -5.13 16.21
C ILE A 137 -14.83 -4.91 17.43
N THR A 138 -14.92 -5.93 18.27
CA THR A 138 -15.77 -5.95 19.45
C THR A 138 -14.96 -5.90 20.73
N GLY A 139 -15.47 -5.14 21.70
CA GLY A 139 -14.99 -5.15 23.08
C GLY A 139 -15.64 -6.27 23.90
N LYS A 140 -15.31 -6.33 25.20
CA LYS A 140 -15.92 -7.29 26.12
C LYS A 140 -16.59 -6.55 27.28
N VAL A 141 -17.76 -7.00 27.70
CA VAL A 141 -18.36 -6.60 28.98
C VAL A 141 -17.79 -7.51 30.07
N ILE A 142 -17.30 -6.91 31.15
CA ILE A 142 -16.67 -7.62 32.28
C ILE A 142 -17.64 -7.62 33.45
N GLN A 143 -18.07 -8.81 33.87
CA GLN A 143 -18.91 -8.99 35.06
C GLN A 143 -18.03 -8.94 36.31
N ASN A 144 -18.28 -7.99 37.23
CA ASN A 144 -17.64 -7.95 38.53
C ASN A 144 -18.65 -7.91 39.70
N ASP A 145 -19.02 -6.72 40.16
CA ASP A 145 -19.95 -6.42 41.23
C ASP A 145 -21.23 -5.86 40.59
N PRO A 146 -22.43 -6.29 41.00
CA PRO A 146 -23.70 -5.78 40.46
C PRO A 146 -23.87 -4.24 40.49
N LYS A 147 -23.09 -3.53 41.32
CA LYS A 147 -23.09 -2.07 41.42
C LYS A 147 -22.11 -1.38 40.47
N LYS A 148 -21.32 -2.13 39.68
CA LYS A 148 -20.28 -1.60 38.80
C LYS A 148 -20.45 -2.14 37.38
N PHE A 149 -20.28 -1.26 36.39
CA PHE A 149 -20.26 -1.64 34.98
C PHE A 149 -18.84 -1.48 34.43
N ALA A 150 -18.28 -2.55 33.88
CA ALA A 150 -16.94 -2.57 33.33
C ALA A 150 -16.95 -3.16 31.91
N TYR A 151 -16.16 -2.58 31.01
CA TYR A 151 -16.03 -3.04 29.63
C TYR A 151 -14.66 -2.68 29.05
N THR A 152 -14.27 -3.37 27.98
CA THR A 152 -13.09 -3.03 27.17
C THR A 152 -13.53 -2.48 25.82
N ILE A 153 -12.74 -1.57 25.25
CA ILE A 153 -12.86 -1.10 23.87
C ILE A 153 -11.50 -1.18 23.20
N HIS A 154 -11.53 -1.34 21.88
CA HIS A 154 -10.33 -1.22 21.05
C HIS A 154 -10.30 0.18 20.44
N GLU A 155 -9.21 0.89 20.65
CA GLU A 155 -8.96 2.20 20.07
C GLU A 155 -7.92 2.11 18.94
N HIS A 156 -7.95 3.07 18.02
CA HIS A 156 -6.99 3.13 16.93
C HIS A 156 -5.57 3.39 17.45
N GLY A 157 -4.63 2.50 17.13
CA GLY A 157 -3.25 2.55 17.62
C GLY A 157 -2.36 3.67 17.07
N GLY A 158 -2.81 4.41 16.06
CA GLY A 158 -2.04 5.51 15.46
C GLY A 158 -1.50 5.19 14.07
N LEU A 159 -0.33 5.76 13.76
CA LEU A 159 0.37 5.55 12.50
C LEU A 159 1.10 4.20 12.53
N CYS A 160 1.01 3.44 11.44
CA CYS A 160 1.75 2.20 11.26
C CYS A 160 2.78 2.35 10.13
N THR A 161 3.92 1.70 10.29
CA THR A 161 4.92 1.51 9.23
C THR A 161 4.96 0.03 8.86
N ASN A 162 5.18 -0.28 7.58
CA ASN A 162 5.33 -1.64 7.07
C ASN A 162 6.70 -1.75 6.36
N GLY A 163 7.34 -2.91 6.51
CA GLY A 163 8.44 -3.42 5.66
C GLY A 163 8.64 -4.90 6.02
N PRO A 164 8.95 -5.81 5.07
CA PRO A 164 10.06 -5.64 4.12
C PRO A 164 9.80 -6.17 2.68
N TRP A 165 10.84 -6.06 1.83
CA TRP A 165 11.03 -6.75 0.56
C TRP A 165 11.64 -8.16 0.82
N GLU A 166 11.21 -9.18 0.08
CA GLU A 166 11.91 -10.48 -0.03
C GLU A 166 12.80 -10.50 -1.27
#